data_AF-A0A3P1ZBP7-F1
#
_entry.id   AF-A0A3P1ZBP7-F1
#
_cell.length_a   1.000
_cell.length_b   1.000
_cell.length_c   1.000
_cell.angle_alpha   90.00
_cell.angle_beta   90.00
_cell.angle_gamma   90.00
#
_symmetry.space_group_name_H-M   'P 1'
#
loop_
_entity.id
_entity.type
_entity.pdbx_description
1 polymer ?
#
loop_
_entity_poly.entity_id
_entity_poly.type
_entity_poly.pdbx_seq_one_letter_code
_entity_poly.pdbx_strand_id
1 'polypeptide(L)'
;RSDIYLNNPSKSSYDKYKYLEFEFLKALALKDSLKMKETLEKMLEKKVAKKMLNDMSTPFDFYLHIFVIMYAKIAMYHGTDLGIDHEIAPKELIDITPAKEYYEPYEFMKKFDLNT
;
A
#
# COMPACT_ATOMS: atom_id res chain seq x y z
N ARG A 1 3.14 4.70 18.38
CA ARG A 1 3.29 3.22 18.22
C ARG A 1 4.44 2.89 17.27
N SER A 2 4.60 3.58 16.14
CA SER A 2 5.75 3.37 15.24
C SER A 2 7.11 3.57 15.91
N ASP A 3 7.28 4.60 16.74
CA ASP A 3 8.55 4.81 17.46
C ASP A 3 8.92 3.65 18.38
N ILE A 4 7.93 3.02 19.02
CA ILE A 4 8.15 1.86 19.90
C ILE A 4 8.77 0.71 19.12
N TYR A 5 8.22 0.41 17.93
CA TYR A 5 8.75 -0.65 17.08
C TYR A 5 10.11 -0.27 16.47
N LEU A 6 10.25 0.95 15.95
CA LEU A 6 11.50 1.40 15.31
C LEU A 6 12.68 1.47 16.29
N ASN A 7 12.44 1.73 17.58
CA ASN A 7 13.48 1.71 18.61
C ASN A 7 13.94 0.30 19.00
N ASN A 8 13.07 -0.71 18.83
CA ASN A 8 13.40 -2.11 19.14
C ASN A 8 12.72 -3.06 18.14
N PRO A 9 13.17 -3.07 16.87
CA PRO A 9 12.52 -3.85 15.83
C PRO A 9 12.70 -5.35 16.08
N SER A 10 11.80 -6.15 15.51
CA SER A 10 11.90 -7.61 15.59
C SER A 10 13.25 -8.09 15.03
N LYS A 11 13.91 -8.98 15.77
CA LYS A 11 15.16 -9.62 15.33
C LYS A 11 14.92 -10.85 14.46
N SER A 12 13.66 -11.24 14.27
CA SER A 12 13.28 -12.38 13.44
C SER A 12 13.65 -12.11 11.98
N SER A 13 14.20 -13.12 11.32
CA SER A 13 14.47 -13.05 9.88
C SER A 13 13.18 -12.91 9.05
N TYR A 14 12.03 -13.32 9.60
CA TYR A 14 10.72 -13.15 8.99
C TYR A 14 10.35 -11.67 8.89
N ASP A 15 10.51 -10.92 9.99
CA ASP A 15 10.13 -9.50 10.08
C ASP A 15 11.19 -8.52 9.57
N LYS A 16 12.25 -9.00 8.90
CA LYS A 16 13.45 -8.23 8.57
C LYS A 16 13.19 -6.85 7.95
N TYR A 17 12.15 -6.72 7.13
CA TYR A 17 11.81 -5.47 6.43
C TYR A 17 10.53 -4.80 6.94
N LYS A 18 9.91 -5.35 8.00
CA LYS A 18 8.69 -4.79 8.60
C LYS A 18 8.91 -3.38 9.17
N TYR A 19 10.16 -3.02 9.50
CA TYR A 19 10.51 -1.65 9.88
C TYR A 19 10.14 -0.62 8.80
N LEU A 20 10.20 -0.97 7.50
CA LEU A 20 9.81 -0.06 6.42
C LEU A 20 8.35 0.34 6.53
N GLU A 21 7.46 -0.59 6.91
CA GLU A 21 6.05 -0.26 7.14
C GLU A 21 5.88 0.75 8.27
N PHE A 22 6.64 0.59 9.36
CA PHE A 22 6.62 1.54 10.47
C PHE A 22 7.29 2.88 10.15
N GLU A 23 8.32 2.90 9.30
CA GLU A 23 8.88 4.15 8.75
C GLU A 23 7.84 4.90 7.92
N PHE A 24 7.12 4.19 7.05
CA PHE A 24 6.03 4.77 6.25
C PHE A 24 4.94 5.35 7.16
N LEU A 25 4.45 4.57 8.13
CA LEU A 25 3.39 5.02 9.05
C LEU A 25 3.83 6.22 9.89
N LYS A 26 5.10 6.28 10.28
CA LYS A 26 5.66 7.45 10.99
C LYS A 26 5.73 8.66 10.06
N ALA A 27 6.22 8.50 8.83
CA ALA A 27 6.26 9.56 7.83
C ALA A 27 4.86 10.10 7.51
N LEU A 28 3.88 9.22 7.35
CA LEU A 28 2.48 9.56 7.15
C LEU A 28 1.93 10.40 8.30
N ALA A 29 2.18 10.00 9.56
CA ALA A 29 1.74 10.74 10.74
C ALA A 29 2.37 12.15 10.83
N LEU A 30 3.61 12.30 10.35
CA LEU A 30 4.34 13.56 10.29
C LEU A 30 4.05 14.36 9.01
N LYS A 31 3.24 13.83 8.08
CA LYS A 31 2.99 14.38 6.74
C LYS A 31 4.28 14.60 5.93
N ASP A 32 5.28 13.74 6.14
CA ASP A 32 6.57 13.77 5.44
C ASP A 32 6.47 12.97 4.13
N SER A 33 6.10 13.65 3.04
CA SER A 33 5.90 13.02 1.73
C SER A 33 7.18 12.48 1.11
N LEU A 34 8.32 13.15 1.35
CA LEU A 34 9.62 12.69 0.88
C LEU A 34 9.95 11.35 1.54
N LYS A 35 9.78 11.27 2.87
CA LYS A 35 10.09 10.05 3.59
C LYS A 35 9.13 8.91 3.27
N MET A 36 7.85 9.20 3.09
CA MET A 36 6.87 8.22 2.59
C MET A 36 7.34 7.62 1.25
N LYS A 37 7.73 8.48 0.30
CA LYS A 37 8.20 8.04 -1.02
C LYS A 37 9.47 7.20 -0.93
N GLU A 38 10.50 7.69 -0.23
CA GLU A 38 11.77 6.96 -0.04
C GLU A 38 11.54 5.55 0.53
N THR A 39 10.64 5.43 1.51
CA THR A 39 10.33 4.15 2.14
C THR A 39 9.64 3.20 1.17
N LEU A 40 8.70 3.68 0.34
CA LEU A 40 8.04 2.86 -0.68
C LEU A 40 9.01 2.44 -1.80
N GLU A 41 9.91 3.32 -2.23
CA GLU A 41 10.94 2.99 -3.23
C GLU A 41 11.88 1.89 -2.71
N LYS A 42 12.24 1.91 -1.42
CA LYS A 42 13.00 0.81 -0.79
C LYS A 42 12.25 -0.50 -0.76
N MET A 43 10.93 -0.48 -0.54
CA MET A 43 10.11 -1.70 -0.59
C MET A 43 10.13 -2.33 -1.99
N LEU A 44 10.21 -1.51 -3.05
CA LEU A 44 10.27 -1.97 -4.44
C LEU A 44 11.62 -2.59 -4.85
N GLU A 45 12.69 -2.42 -4.05
CA GLU A 45 13.96 -3.09 -4.34
C GLU A 45 13.79 -4.61 -4.39
N LYS A 46 14.24 -5.25 -5.47
CA LYS A 46 14.03 -6.68 -5.76
C LYS A 46 14.22 -7.62 -4.56
N LYS A 47 15.27 -7.41 -3.76
CA LYS A 47 15.58 -8.23 -2.58
C LYS A 47 14.62 -7.99 -1.42
N VAL A 48 14.18 -6.75 -1.25
CA VAL A 48 13.22 -6.33 -0.22
C VAL A 48 11.84 -6.84 -0.59
N ALA A 49 11.38 -6.51 -1.80
CA ALA A 49 10.11 -6.94 -2.36
C ALA A 49 9.91 -8.47 -2.24
N LYS A 50 10.88 -9.25 -2.73
CA LYS A 50 10.82 -10.72 -2.66
C LYS A 50 10.64 -11.24 -1.23
N LYS A 51 11.25 -10.58 -0.24
CA LYS A 51 11.17 -11.02 1.16
C LYS A 51 9.88 -10.56 1.83
N MET A 52 9.41 -9.34 1.53
CA MET A 52 8.16 -8.82 2.08
C MET A 52 6.94 -9.56 1.54
N LEU A 53 6.99 -10.00 0.29
CA LEU A 53 5.92 -10.76 -0.35
C LEU A 53 6.02 -12.28 -0.11
N ASN A 54 7.14 -12.76 0.45
CA ASN A 54 7.34 -14.17 0.72
C ASN A 54 6.31 -14.69 1.73
N ASP A 55 5.59 -15.76 1.38
CA ASP A 55 4.53 -16.35 2.22
C ASP A 55 3.27 -15.45 2.37
N MET A 56 3.15 -14.42 1.50
CA MET A 56 1.88 -13.73 1.28
C MET A 56 1.01 -14.55 0.33
N SER A 57 -0.29 -14.25 0.24
CA SER A 57 -1.23 -15.04 -0.57
C SER A 57 -0.73 -15.24 -2.01
N THR A 58 -0.53 -16.50 -2.37
CA THR A 58 0.09 -17.01 -3.60
C THR A 58 -0.50 -16.60 -4.96
N PRO A 59 -1.73 -16.08 -5.11
CA PRO A 59 -2.23 -15.78 -6.46
C PRO A 59 -1.57 -14.56 -7.13
N PHE A 60 -0.98 -13.63 -6.38
CA PHE A 60 -0.57 -12.31 -6.90
C PHE A 60 0.80 -11.80 -6.42
N ASP A 61 1.43 -12.47 -5.45
CA ASP A 61 2.68 -12.05 -4.81
C ASP A 61 3.90 -12.02 -5.76
N PHE A 62 3.80 -12.69 -6.91
CA PHE A 62 4.81 -12.67 -7.97
C PHE A 62 4.61 -11.59 -9.04
N TYR A 63 3.43 -10.93 -9.07
CA TYR A 63 3.11 -9.88 -10.03
C TYR A 63 3.01 -8.49 -9.39
N LEU A 64 2.46 -8.41 -8.18
CA LEU A 64 2.13 -7.14 -7.54
C LEU A 64 2.73 -7.02 -6.14
N HIS A 65 3.31 -5.86 -5.86
CA HIS A 65 3.74 -5.48 -4.54
C HIS A 65 2.57 -4.88 -3.74
N ILE A 66 1.71 -5.74 -3.20
CA ILE A 66 0.46 -5.34 -2.55
C ILE A 66 0.63 -4.27 -1.46
N PHE A 67 1.72 -4.33 -0.68
CA PHE A 67 1.99 -3.34 0.36
C PHE A 67 2.26 -1.94 -0.20
N VAL A 68 3.02 -1.82 -1.29
CA VAL A 68 3.33 -0.51 -1.90
C VAL A 68 2.07 0.09 -2.48
N ILE A 69 1.25 -0.72 -3.18
CA ILE A 69 -0.03 -0.27 -3.72
C ILE A 69 -0.96 0.23 -2.60
N MET A 70 -1.07 -0.55 -1.51
CA MET A 70 -1.90 -0.20 -0.35
C MET A 70 -1.43 1.08 0.34
N TYR A 71 -0.14 1.21 0.62
CA TYR A 71 0.40 2.40 1.30
C TYR A 71 0.36 3.65 0.42
N ALA A 72 0.62 3.52 -0.88
CA ALA A 72 0.44 4.62 -1.82
C ALA A 72 -1.03 5.07 -1.89
N LYS A 73 -1.99 4.14 -1.88
CA LYS A 73 -3.42 4.46 -1.77
C LYS A 73 -3.77 5.20 -0.48
N ILE A 74 -3.21 4.77 0.66
CA ILE A 74 -3.41 5.45 1.94
C ILE A 74 -2.87 6.90 1.86
N ALA A 75 -1.68 7.11 1.30
CA ALA A 75 -1.14 8.45 1.10
C ALA A 75 -2.05 9.31 0.21
N MET A 76 -2.55 8.74 -0.91
CA MET A 76 -3.51 9.40 -1.79
C MET A 76 -4.80 9.78 -1.06
N TYR A 77 -5.34 8.88 -0.23
CA TYR A 77 -6.53 9.13 0.58
C TYR A 77 -6.31 10.28 1.59
N HIS A 78 -5.07 10.45 2.06
CA HIS A 78 -4.65 11.57 2.89
C HIS A 78 -4.23 12.82 2.08
N GLY A 79 -4.50 12.86 0.77
CA GLY A 79 -4.26 14.01 -0.10
C GLY A 79 -2.82 14.17 -0.58
N THR A 80 -2.00 13.10 -0.52
CA THR A 80 -0.60 13.13 -0.96
C THR A 80 -0.37 12.12 -2.09
N ASP A 81 -0.12 12.62 -3.30
CA ASP A 81 0.38 11.80 -4.41
C ASP A 81 1.90 11.65 -4.28
N LEU A 82 2.36 10.41 -4.09
CA LEU A 82 3.79 10.09 -3.97
C LEU A 82 4.47 9.90 -5.34
N GLY A 83 3.70 9.89 -6.43
CA GLY A 83 4.20 9.71 -7.79
C GLY A 83 4.84 8.34 -8.02
N ILE A 84 4.30 7.30 -7.37
CA ILE A 84 4.74 5.91 -7.56
C ILE A 84 4.11 5.38 -8.85
N ASP A 85 4.97 4.92 -9.76
CA ASP A 85 4.58 4.20 -10.96
C ASP A 85 5.68 3.18 -11.28
N HIS A 86 5.39 1.90 -11.08
CA HIS A 86 6.36 0.82 -11.21
C HIS A 86 5.69 -0.44 -11.76
N GLU A 87 6.43 -1.27 -12.50
CA GLU A 87 5.95 -2.53 -13.08
C GLU A 87 5.13 -3.42 -12.13
N ILE A 88 5.51 -3.50 -10.84
CA ILE A 88 4.83 -4.31 -9.81
C ILE A 88 3.97 -3.46 -8.85
N ALA A 89 3.90 -2.15 -9.06
CA ALA A 89 3.04 -1.22 -8.33
C ALA A 89 2.60 -0.08 -9.27
N PRO A 90 1.79 -0.42 -10.29
CA PRO A 90 1.46 0.51 -11.37
C PRO A 90 0.49 1.59 -10.88
N LYS A 91 0.60 2.80 -11.44
CA LYS A 91 -0.20 3.96 -11.03
C LYS A 91 -1.70 3.72 -11.13
N GLU A 92 -2.16 2.95 -12.12
CA GLU A 92 -3.58 2.62 -12.34
C GLU A 92 -4.17 1.85 -11.16
N LEU A 93 -3.36 1.01 -10.51
CA LEU A 93 -3.79 0.29 -9.32
C LEU A 93 -3.70 1.15 -8.07
N ILE A 94 -2.98 2.28 -8.09
CA ILE A 94 -2.88 3.22 -6.96
C ILE A 94 -3.98 4.27 -7.02
N ASP A 95 -4.41 4.69 -8.21
CA ASP A 95 -5.46 5.69 -8.40
C ASP A 95 -6.71 5.38 -7.54
N ILE A 96 -7.20 6.42 -6.88
CA ILE A 96 -8.39 6.38 -6.01
C ILE A 96 -9.56 7.17 -6.59
N THR A 97 -9.41 7.71 -7.81
CA THR A 97 -10.49 8.40 -8.52
C THR A 97 -11.68 7.45 -8.65
N PRO A 98 -12.86 7.81 -8.11
CA PRO A 98 -14.04 6.98 -8.25
C PRO A 98 -14.37 6.74 -9.72
N ALA A 99 -14.93 5.57 -10.02
CA ALA A 99 -15.45 5.31 -11.35
C ALA A 99 -16.56 6.32 -11.67
N LYS A 100 -16.66 6.73 -12.95
CA LYS A 100 -17.75 7.61 -13.40
C LYS A 100 -19.12 6.98 -13.12
N GLU A 101 -19.20 5.67 -13.33
CA GLU A 101 -20.38 4.85 -13.09
C GLU A 101 -19.93 3.49 -12.54
N TYR A 102 -20.70 2.96 -11.60
CA TYR A 102 -20.55 1.60 -11.13
C TYR A 102 -21.61 0.75 -11.83
N TYR A 103 -21.18 -0.16 -12.70
CA TYR A 103 -22.09 -1.07 -13.38
C TYR A 103 -22.78 -1.96 -12.34
N GLU A 104 -24.11 -1.95 -12.31
CA GLU A 104 -24.93 -2.81 -11.44
C GLU A 104 -25.47 -4.00 -12.28
N PRO A 105 -24.71 -5.12 -12.37
CA PRO A 105 -25.10 -6.26 -13.20
C PRO A 105 -26.33 -6.99 -12.67
N TYR A 106 -26.69 -6.80 -11.40
CA TYR A 106 -27.70 -7.64 -10.74
C TYR A 106 -29.05 -6.92 -10.64
N GLU A 107 -30.05 -7.44 -11.34
CA GLU A 107 -31.42 -6.88 -11.33
C GLU A 107 -32.02 -6.75 -9.92
N PHE A 108 -31.67 -7.65 -8.99
CA PHE A 108 -32.20 -7.58 -7.63
C PHE A 108 -31.63 -6.39 -6.83
N MET A 109 -30.40 -5.94 -7.15
CA MET A 109 -29.76 -4.81 -6.48
C MET A 109 -30.46 -3.49 -6.81
N LYS A 110 -31.06 -3.37 -8.00
CA LYS A 110 -31.86 -2.20 -8.42
C LYS A 110 -33.06 -1.90 -7.52
N LYS A 111 -33.49 -2.86 -6.69
CA LYS A 111 -34.59 -2.70 -5.74
C LYS A 111 -34.16 -2.04 -4.43
N PHE A 112 -32.86 -1.95 -4.16
CA PHE A 112 -32.31 -1.33 -2.97
C PHE A 112 -31.89 0.09 -3.30
N ASP A 113 -32.48 1.07 -2.61
CA ASP A 113 -31.94 2.43 -2.59
C ASP A 113 -30.99 2.54 -1.39
N LEU A 114 -29.70 2.65 -1.66
CA LEU A 114 -28.67 2.80 -0.62
C LEU A 114 -28.57 4.24 -0.09
N ASN A 115 -29.33 5.19 -0.67
CA ASN A 115 -29.34 6.60 -0.28
C ASN A 115 -30.48 6.97 0.70
N THR A 116 -31.30 6.00 1.12
CA THR A 116 -32.35 6.17 2.15
C THR A 116 -31.88 5.65 3.49
#